data_AF-D7C0Z6-F1
#
_entry.id   AF-D7C0Z6-F1
#
_cell.length_a   1.000
_cell.length_b   1.000
_cell.length_c   1.000
_cell.angle_alpha   90.00
_cell.angle_beta   90.00
_cell.angle_gamma   90.00
#
_symmetry.space_group_name_H-M   'P 1'
#
loop_
_entity.id
_entity.type
_entity.pdbx_description
1 polymer ?
#
loop_
_entity_poly.entity_id
_entity_poly.type
_entity_poly.pdbx_seq_one_letter_code
_entity_poly.pdbx_strand_id
1 'polypeptide(L)'
;MRNPLVTAALGLVVGLAAVGIPALLSDDDGGGFGGGGDGGKLSAPAKLDRLRPLADLQRSASMSKAKELADAITKEEGKSGERLSEAYGGAAAVVRQYADQQFQTTATLIAVRSRSPEPYVPYVDPKRLGLVKPQDELKTIGDVSCVLYNQPTPAGSEPTADSVRVSYCQRTGDGLTVQIRTVGGGEANQPDKVAAMVEAAWSELS
;
A
#
# COMPACT_ATOMS: atom_id res chain seq x y z
N MET A 1 51.33 27.73 -42.24
CA MET A 1 51.74 26.48 -42.93
C MET A 1 50.50 25.63 -43.20
N ARG A 2 50.42 24.91 -44.32
CA ARG A 2 49.25 24.12 -44.75
C ARG A 2 49.60 22.62 -44.73
N ASN A 3 48.77 21.78 -44.11
CA ASN A 3 48.90 20.30 -44.16
C ASN A 3 48.32 19.74 -45.47
N PRO A 4 48.94 18.66 -46.00
CA PRO A 4 48.21 17.48 -46.52
C PRO A 4 48.83 16.16 -46.00
N LEU A 5 48.07 15.18 -45.48
CA LEU A 5 47.29 14.13 -46.16
C LEU A 5 48.10 12.91 -46.69
N VAL A 6 47.70 11.70 -46.21
CA VAL A 6 47.58 10.42 -46.97
C VAL A 6 48.92 9.70 -47.30
N THR A 7 49.13 8.37 -47.19
CA THR A 7 48.28 7.16 -47.40
C THR A 7 48.84 5.90 -46.68
N ALA A 8 47.99 4.87 -46.44
CA ALA A 8 48.25 3.41 -46.51
C ALA A 8 49.44 2.76 -45.72
N ALA A 9 49.47 1.49 -45.29
CA ALA A 9 48.52 0.40 -44.99
C ALA A 9 49.35 -0.67 -44.19
N LEU A 10 49.01 -1.94 -43.90
CA LEU A 10 47.88 -2.85 -44.15
C LEU A 10 47.98 -3.98 -43.08
N GLY A 11 46.91 -4.43 -42.43
CA GLY A 11 47.02 -5.50 -41.41
C GLY A 11 45.69 -6.03 -40.87
N LEU A 12 45.16 -7.09 -41.49
CA LEU A 12 43.90 -7.74 -41.13
C LEU A 12 44.17 -8.98 -40.28
N VAL A 13 43.61 -9.05 -39.06
CA VAL A 13 43.50 -10.30 -38.29
C VAL A 13 42.11 -10.38 -37.66
N VAL A 14 41.41 -11.49 -37.91
CA VAL A 14 40.11 -11.82 -37.33
C VAL A 14 40.30 -12.46 -35.96
N GLY A 15 39.50 -12.07 -34.97
CA GLY A 15 39.56 -12.62 -33.62
C GLY A 15 38.25 -12.47 -32.86
N LEU A 16 37.33 -13.43 -33.05
CA LEU A 16 36.06 -13.49 -32.34
C LEU A 16 36.25 -14.34 -31.07
N ALA A 17 36.26 -13.71 -29.89
CA ALA A 17 36.31 -14.42 -28.61
C ALA A 17 35.60 -13.59 -27.52
N ALA A 18 34.47 -14.10 -27.02
CA ALA A 18 33.72 -13.49 -25.93
C ALA A 18 34.12 -14.14 -24.59
N VAL A 19 34.71 -13.39 -23.66
CA VAL A 19 34.86 -13.79 -22.25
C VAL A 19 34.75 -12.58 -21.32
N GLY A 20 33.81 -12.65 -20.37
CA GLY A 20 33.77 -11.99 -19.07
C GLY A 20 34.31 -10.56 -18.88
N ILE A 21 33.40 -9.59 -18.69
CA ILE A 21 33.69 -8.43 -17.84
C ILE A 21 33.59 -8.91 -16.38
N PRO A 22 34.61 -8.72 -15.53
CA PRO A 22 34.53 -9.12 -14.14
C PRO A 22 33.54 -8.21 -13.39
N ALA A 23 32.64 -8.83 -12.61
CA ALA A 23 31.81 -8.10 -11.67
C ALA A 23 32.73 -7.48 -10.60
N LEU A 24 32.84 -6.16 -10.61
CA LEU A 24 33.50 -5.44 -9.52
C LEU A 24 32.60 -5.51 -8.29
N LEU A 25 33.15 -6.11 -7.25
CA LEU A 25 32.62 -6.12 -5.90
C LEU A 25 32.38 -4.68 -5.44
N SER A 26 31.15 -4.42 -5.00
CA SER A 26 30.87 -3.39 -4.00
C SER A 26 30.13 -4.08 -2.87
N ASP A 27 30.89 -4.54 -1.88
CA ASP A 27 30.36 -4.75 -0.53
C ASP A 27 29.85 -3.40 -0.02
N ASP A 28 28.54 -3.26 0.07
CA ASP A 28 27.88 -2.18 0.80
C ASP A 28 26.99 -2.86 1.85
N ASP A 29 27.53 -3.00 3.06
CA ASP A 29 26.86 -3.52 4.26
C ASP A 29 25.76 -2.53 4.70
N GLY A 30 24.70 -2.47 3.90
CA GLY A 30 23.73 -1.38 3.87
C GLY A 30 22.28 -1.79 4.14
N GLY A 31 22.04 -2.91 4.83
CA GLY A 31 20.76 -3.23 5.49
C GLY A 31 19.47 -3.11 4.66
N GLY A 32 19.55 -3.25 3.33
CA GLY A 32 18.46 -2.92 2.43
C GLY A 32 17.27 -3.87 2.55
N PHE A 33 16.07 -3.32 2.74
CA PHE A 33 14.79 -4.03 2.60
C PHE A 33 14.52 -4.33 1.11
N GLY A 34 15.37 -5.16 0.50
CA GLY A 34 15.46 -5.43 -0.94
C GLY A 34 15.33 -6.91 -1.29
N GLY A 35 14.38 -7.61 -0.66
CA GLY A 35 13.98 -8.96 -1.06
C GLY A 35 12.97 -8.90 -2.20
N GLY A 36 13.45 -8.86 -3.44
CA GLY A 36 12.60 -8.77 -4.63
C GLY A 36 11.64 -9.96 -4.74
N GLY A 37 10.36 -9.73 -4.46
CA GLY A 37 9.29 -10.59 -4.99
C GLY A 37 9.26 -10.46 -6.51
N ASP A 38 8.79 -11.51 -7.19
CA ASP A 38 8.58 -11.48 -8.63
C ASP A 38 7.75 -10.24 -9.02
N GLY A 39 8.14 -9.57 -10.10
CA GLY A 39 7.53 -8.32 -10.59
C GLY A 39 6.13 -8.50 -11.18
N GLY A 40 5.42 -9.54 -10.72
CA GLY A 40 4.09 -9.92 -11.14
C GLY A 40 3.11 -8.75 -11.02
N LYS A 41 2.34 -8.55 -12.09
CA LYS A 41 1.36 -7.48 -12.21
C LYS A 41 0.37 -7.53 -11.03
N LEU A 42 0.42 -6.50 -10.18
CA LEU A 42 -0.53 -6.34 -9.09
C LEU A 42 -1.78 -5.61 -9.60
N SER A 43 -2.96 -6.23 -9.45
CA SER A 43 -4.25 -5.64 -9.81
C SER A 43 -5.22 -5.74 -8.65
N ALA A 44 -5.82 -4.61 -8.27
CA ALA A 44 -6.79 -4.57 -7.19
C ALA A 44 -8.01 -5.48 -7.48
N PRO A 45 -8.54 -6.18 -6.46
CA PRO A 45 -9.74 -7.00 -6.54
C PRO A 45 -10.94 -6.32 -7.23
N ALA A 46 -11.78 -7.10 -7.90
CA ALA A 46 -13.00 -6.58 -8.52
C ALA A 46 -14.03 -6.07 -7.48
N LYS A 47 -13.95 -6.57 -6.24
CA LYS A 47 -14.74 -6.16 -5.07
C LYS A 47 -13.88 -6.31 -3.81
N LEU A 48 -14.25 -5.62 -2.74
CA LEU A 48 -13.69 -5.82 -1.41
C LEU A 48 -14.84 -6.17 -0.47
N ASP A 49 -15.02 -7.46 -0.17
CA ASP A 49 -16.25 -7.98 0.44
C ASP A 49 -17.51 -7.49 -0.34
N ARG A 50 -18.46 -6.82 0.32
CA ARG A 50 -19.67 -6.22 -0.28
C ARG A 50 -19.40 -4.91 -1.02
N LEU A 51 -18.20 -4.34 -0.91
CA LEU A 51 -17.85 -3.03 -1.45
C LEU A 51 -17.47 -3.13 -2.93
N ARG A 52 -17.88 -2.15 -3.73
CA ARG A 52 -17.57 -2.02 -5.16
C ARG A 52 -16.62 -0.83 -5.41
N PRO A 53 -15.83 -0.82 -6.49
CA PRO A 53 -14.97 0.31 -6.83
C PRO A 53 -15.73 1.65 -6.81
N LEU A 54 -15.19 2.65 -6.11
CA LEU A 54 -15.86 3.93 -5.89
C LEU A 54 -16.12 4.65 -7.22
N ALA A 55 -15.17 4.60 -8.15
CA ALA A 55 -15.32 5.17 -9.49
C ALA A 55 -16.52 4.57 -10.25
N ASP A 56 -16.79 3.27 -10.11
CA ASP A 56 -17.91 2.62 -10.80
C ASP A 56 -19.26 2.98 -10.16
N LEU A 57 -19.30 3.09 -8.83
CA LEU A 57 -20.46 3.62 -8.11
C LEU A 57 -20.79 5.06 -8.55
N GLN A 58 -19.78 5.94 -8.58
CA GLN A 58 -19.95 7.32 -9.04
C GLN A 58 -20.38 7.39 -10.50
N ARG A 59 -19.81 6.56 -11.38
CA ARG A 59 -20.19 6.49 -12.81
C ARG A 59 -21.64 6.02 -13.00
N SER A 60 -22.17 5.22 -12.09
CA SER A 60 -23.57 4.77 -12.08
C SER A 60 -24.55 5.73 -11.40
N ALA A 61 -24.07 6.80 -10.77
CA ALA A 61 -24.92 7.74 -10.04
C ALA A 61 -25.64 8.71 -10.98
N SER A 62 -26.95 8.91 -10.77
CA SER A 62 -27.79 9.86 -11.52
C SER A 62 -27.55 11.32 -11.09
N MET A 63 -26.29 11.76 -11.10
CA MET A 63 -25.87 13.10 -10.69
C MET A 63 -25.15 13.83 -11.83
N SER A 64 -25.22 15.16 -11.83
CA SER A 64 -24.37 15.96 -12.72
C SER A 64 -22.89 15.68 -12.40
N LYS A 65 -22.05 15.65 -13.44
CA LYS A 65 -20.60 15.37 -13.35
C LYS A 65 -20.20 13.98 -12.81
N ALA A 66 -21.14 13.04 -12.67
CA ALA A 66 -20.88 11.65 -12.27
C ALA A 66 -19.67 11.00 -12.98
N LYS A 67 -19.59 11.14 -14.31
CA LYS A 67 -18.44 10.66 -15.11
C LYS A 67 -17.14 11.41 -14.81
N GLU A 68 -17.17 12.74 -14.69
CA GLU A 68 -15.98 13.55 -14.39
C GLU A 68 -15.39 13.16 -13.02
N LEU A 69 -16.24 12.93 -12.02
CA LEU A 69 -15.85 12.49 -10.69
C LEU A 69 -15.28 11.06 -10.70
N ALA A 70 -15.92 10.13 -11.40
CA ALA A 70 -15.42 8.76 -11.55
C ALA A 70 -14.05 8.70 -12.23
N ASP A 71 -13.85 9.52 -13.27
CA ASP A 71 -12.60 9.59 -14.01
C ASP A 71 -11.50 10.34 -13.19
N ALA A 72 -11.88 11.31 -12.34
CA ALA A 72 -10.98 11.93 -11.37
C ALA A 72 -10.51 10.93 -10.30
N ILE A 73 -11.41 10.16 -9.69
CA ILE A 73 -11.07 9.10 -8.72
C ILE A 73 -10.10 8.09 -9.37
N THR A 74 -10.41 7.62 -10.58
CA THR A 74 -9.55 6.68 -11.32
C THR A 74 -8.12 7.24 -11.53
N LYS A 75 -8.02 8.56 -11.79
CA LYS A 75 -6.74 9.27 -11.97
C LYS A 75 -5.97 9.47 -10.66
N GLU A 76 -6.68 9.71 -9.55
CA GLU A 76 -6.11 9.84 -8.21
C GLU A 76 -5.59 8.51 -7.68
N GLU A 77 -6.34 7.42 -7.90
CA GLU A 77 -5.94 6.04 -7.64
C GLU A 77 -4.67 5.66 -8.41
N GLY A 78 -4.62 5.93 -9.72
CA GLY A 78 -3.45 5.68 -10.56
C GLY A 78 -2.20 6.40 -10.04
N LYS A 79 -2.31 7.72 -9.81
CA LYS A 79 -1.20 8.53 -9.25
C LYS A 79 -0.78 8.10 -7.84
N SER A 80 -1.69 7.56 -7.05
CA SER A 80 -1.38 7.04 -5.72
C SER A 80 -0.64 5.70 -5.81
N GLY A 81 -1.00 4.86 -6.78
CA GLY A 81 -0.26 3.64 -7.12
C GLY A 81 1.15 3.92 -7.65
N GLU A 82 1.31 4.90 -8.54
CA GLU A 82 2.61 5.37 -9.03
C GLU A 82 3.53 5.79 -7.87
N ARG A 83 3.06 6.69 -7.00
CA ARG A 83 3.81 7.16 -5.80
C ARG A 83 4.11 6.04 -4.79
N LEU A 84 3.20 5.08 -4.65
CA LEU A 84 3.44 3.91 -3.81
C LEU A 84 4.52 3.01 -4.41
N SER A 85 4.52 2.81 -5.73
CA SER A 85 5.57 2.07 -6.43
C SER A 85 6.93 2.75 -6.23
N GLU A 86 7.01 4.07 -6.46
CA GLU A 86 8.22 4.88 -6.23
C GLU A 86 8.74 4.74 -4.79
N ALA A 87 7.87 4.83 -3.79
CA ALA A 87 8.22 4.68 -2.37
C ALA A 87 8.74 3.28 -1.99
N TYR A 88 8.44 2.26 -2.78
CA TYR A 88 8.94 0.89 -2.64
C TYR A 88 9.91 0.49 -3.77
N GLY A 89 10.65 1.46 -4.33
CA GLY A 89 11.75 1.19 -5.26
C GLY A 89 11.33 0.69 -6.64
N GLY A 90 10.09 0.99 -7.07
CA GLY A 90 9.51 0.53 -8.33
C GLY A 90 8.75 -0.80 -8.22
N ALA A 91 8.53 -1.33 -7.02
CA ALA A 91 7.72 -2.54 -6.80
C ALA A 91 6.29 -2.37 -7.35
N ALA A 92 5.69 -3.44 -7.87
CA ALA A 92 4.33 -3.41 -8.41
C ALA A 92 3.34 -3.02 -7.30
N ALA A 93 2.60 -1.93 -7.52
CA ALA A 93 1.76 -1.30 -6.50
C ALA A 93 0.38 -0.94 -7.05
N VAL A 94 -0.64 -0.99 -6.20
CA VAL A 94 -2.00 -0.60 -6.55
C VAL A 94 -2.70 0.10 -5.39
N VAL A 95 -3.43 1.16 -5.70
CA VAL A 95 -4.35 1.84 -4.79
C VAL A 95 -5.74 1.82 -5.42
N ARG A 96 -6.76 1.47 -4.64
CA ARG A 96 -8.16 1.40 -5.10
C ARG A 96 -9.12 1.78 -3.98
N GLN A 97 -10.05 2.66 -4.26
CA GLN A 97 -11.14 3.03 -3.37
C GLN A 97 -12.36 2.16 -3.66
N TYR A 98 -13.01 1.68 -2.61
CA TYR A 98 -14.24 0.93 -2.64
C TYR A 98 -15.28 1.59 -1.73
N ALA A 99 -16.55 1.39 -2.03
CA ALA A 99 -17.65 1.79 -1.14
C ALA A 99 -18.84 0.83 -1.25
N ASP A 100 -19.77 0.94 -0.31
CA ASP A 100 -21.11 0.39 -0.50
C ASP A 100 -22.01 1.34 -1.31
N GLN A 101 -23.15 0.84 -1.77
CA GLN A 101 -24.07 1.60 -2.65
C GLN A 101 -24.68 2.84 -1.97
N GLN A 102 -24.61 2.93 -0.64
CA GLN A 102 -25.11 4.06 0.15
C GLN A 102 -23.98 5.02 0.59
N PHE A 103 -22.73 4.73 0.17
CA PHE A 103 -21.51 5.43 0.57
C PHE A 103 -21.34 5.57 2.11
N GLN A 104 -21.95 4.68 2.88
CA GLN A 104 -21.86 4.66 4.36
C GLN A 104 -20.52 4.11 4.83
N THR A 105 -20.04 3.11 4.10
CA THR A 105 -18.72 2.50 4.29
C THR A 105 -17.88 2.81 3.06
N THR A 106 -16.70 3.39 3.28
CA THR A 106 -15.69 3.55 2.22
C THR A 106 -14.35 3.02 2.71
N ALA A 107 -13.64 2.32 1.83
CA ALA A 107 -12.37 1.66 2.13
C ALA A 107 -11.37 1.92 1.00
N THR A 108 -10.14 2.26 1.35
CA THR A 108 -9.02 2.36 0.40
C THR A 108 -8.11 1.15 0.60
N LEU A 109 -8.03 0.31 -0.42
CA LEU A 109 -6.99 -0.70 -0.57
C LEU A 109 -5.70 -0.04 -1.02
N ILE A 110 -4.62 -0.40 -0.34
CA ILE A 110 -3.23 -0.01 -0.64
C ILE A 110 -2.44 -1.32 -0.62
N ALA A 111 -1.92 -1.75 -1.76
CA ALA A 111 -1.14 -2.98 -1.84
C ALA A 111 0.12 -2.81 -2.69
N VAL A 112 1.20 -3.52 -2.32
CA VAL A 112 2.50 -3.47 -3.00
C VAL A 112 3.22 -4.81 -2.90
N ARG A 113 3.86 -5.25 -3.99
CA ARG A 113 4.76 -6.43 -4.04
C ARG A 113 6.10 -6.13 -3.38
N SER A 114 6.06 -5.78 -2.09
CA SER A 114 7.21 -5.68 -1.21
C SER A 114 6.78 -5.86 0.25
N ARG A 115 7.74 -6.12 1.13
CA ARG A 115 7.50 -6.13 2.58
C ARG A 115 7.51 -4.70 3.13
N SER A 116 6.72 -4.48 4.17
CA SER A 116 6.68 -3.22 4.92
C SER A 116 7.03 -3.50 6.38
N PRO A 117 7.55 -2.52 7.13
CA PRO A 117 7.59 -2.62 8.59
C PRO A 117 6.19 -2.87 9.16
N GLU A 118 6.13 -3.60 10.28
CA GLU A 118 4.87 -3.75 11.02
C GLU A 118 4.37 -2.39 11.52
N PRO A 119 3.05 -2.20 11.66
CA PRO A 119 2.49 -0.96 12.21
C PRO A 119 3.00 -0.70 13.63
N TYR A 120 3.45 0.54 13.88
CA TYR A 120 3.95 0.97 15.18
C TYR A 120 3.03 2.03 15.80
N VAL A 121 2.74 1.89 17.09
CA VAL A 121 2.16 2.95 17.94
C VAL A 121 3.09 3.20 19.14
N PRO A 122 3.36 4.45 19.53
CA PRO A 122 4.12 4.74 20.74
C PRO A 122 3.42 4.20 21.99
N TYR A 123 4.19 3.67 22.95
CA TYR A 123 3.62 3.27 24.24
C TYR A 123 3.10 4.50 25.01
N VAL A 124 1.83 4.45 25.39
CA VAL A 124 1.18 5.44 26.25
C VAL A 124 0.53 4.71 27.42
N ASP A 125 0.93 5.03 28.65
CA ASP A 125 0.26 4.54 29.85
C ASP A 125 -1.09 5.26 30.04
N PRO A 126 -2.24 4.57 29.90
CA PRO A 126 -3.55 5.19 30.07
C PRO A 126 -3.85 5.54 31.53
N LYS A 127 -3.27 4.83 32.51
CA LYS A 127 -3.51 5.08 33.94
C LYS A 127 -2.91 6.40 34.36
N ARG A 128 -1.68 6.70 33.92
CA ARG A 128 -1.04 8.01 34.11
C ARG A 128 -1.82 9.18 33.50
N LEU A 129 -2.61 8.92 32.46
CA LEU A 129 -3.47 9.91 31.80
C LEU A 129 -4.91 9.94 32.33
N GLY A 130 -5.28 9.05 33.26
CA GLY A 130 -6.65 8.94 33.75
C GLY A 130 -7.65 8.48 32.68
N LEU A 131 -7.22 7.64 31.73
CA LEU A 131 -8.03 7.12 30.62
C LEU A 131 -8.30 5.61 30.77
N VAL A 132 -9.37 5.13 30.12
CA VAL A 132 -9.67 3.68 30.01
C VAL A 132 -8.68 2.98 29.06
N LYS A 133 -8.30 3.65 27.97
CA LYS A 133 -7.41 3.16 26.91
C LYS A 133 -6.44 4.26 26.45
N PRO A 134 -5.27 3.91 25.89
CA PRO A 134 -4.45 4.87 25.16
C PRO A 134 -5.19 5.35 23.91
N GLN A 135 -4.90 6.58 23.48
CA GLN A 135 -5.53 7.16 22.29
C GLN A 135 -5.17 6.36 21.02
N ASP A 136 -3.92 5.94 20.89
CA ASP A 136 -3.48 5.10 19.77
C ASP A 136 -3.17 3.69 20.31
N GLU A 137 -3.76 2.67 19.70
CA GLU A 137 -3.68 1.26 20.13
C GLU A 137 -3.36 0.38 18.92
N LEU A 138 -2.39 -0.53 19.08
CA LEU A 138 -2.09 -1.58 18.11
C LEU A 138 -2.81 -2.87 18.53
N LYS A 139 -3.74 -3.35 17.71
CA LYS A 139 -4.47 -4.61 17.92
C LYS A 139 -4.12 -5.60 16.80
N THR A 140 -3.57 -6.75 17.16
CA THR A 140 -3.33 -7.86 16.23
C THR A 140 -4.56 -8.79 16.18
N ILE A 141 -4.94 -9.21 14.99
CA ILE A 141 -6.12 -10.04 14.68
C ILE A 141 -5.69 -11.07 13.63
N GLY A 142 -5.35 -12.28 14.05
CA GLY A 142 -4.68 -13.25 13.16
C GLY A 142 -3.34 -12.70 12.70
N ASP A 143 -3.08 -12.73 11.39
CA ASP A 143 -1.87 -12.20 10.77
C ASP A 143 -1.98 -10.69 10.42
N VAL A 144 -3.09 -10.03 10.81
CA VAL A 144 -3.34 -8.61 10.55
C VAL A 144 -3.05 -7.76 11.78
N SER A 145 -2.27 -6.69 11.60
CA SER A 145 -2.05 -5.65 12.61
C SER A 145 -2.86 -4.40 12.29
N CYS A 146 -3.73 -4.01 13.21
CA CYS A 146 -4.62 -2.84 13.09
C CYS A 146 -4.21 -1.71 14.04
N VAL A 147 -4.01 -0.51 13.50
CA VAL A 147 -3.85 0.72 14.27
C VAL A 147 -5.22 1.33 14.52
N LEU A 148 -5.56 1.49 15.78
CA LEU A 148 -6.82 2.03 16.27
C LEU A 148 -6.61 3.39 16.91
N TYR A 149 -7.55 4.29 16.65
CA TYR A 149 -7.74 5.55 17.37
C TYR A 149 -8.92 5.40 18.33
N ASN A 150 -8.66 5.46 19.63
CA ASN A 150 -9.65 5.50 20.70
C ASN A 150 -9.91 6.96 21.10
N GLN A 151 -11.17 7.40 21.05
CA GLN A 151 -11.57 8.69 21.62
C GLN A 151 -11.32 8.68 23.14
N PRO A 152 -10.74 9.77 23.71
CA PRO A 152 -10.42 9.82 25.14
C PRO A 152 -11.65 9.56 26.04
N THR A 153 -11.63 8.43 26.73
CA THR A 153 -12.66 8.07 27.72
C THR A 153 -12.04 8.10 29.13
N PRO A 154 -12.57 8.91 30.08
CA PRO A 154 -12.05 8.97 31.44
C PRO A 154 -12.13 7.63 32.18
N ALA A 155 -11.12 7.32 32.99
CA ALA A 155 -11.10 6.13 33.83
C ALA A 155 -12.33 6.08 34.75
N GLY A 156 -12.99 4.92 34.81
CA GLY A 156 -14.26 4.73 35.52
C GLY A 156 -15.51 5.04 34.69
N SER A 157 -15.37 5.52 33.45
CA SER A 157 -16.46 5.61 32.46
C SER A 157 -16.41 4.42 31.48
N GLU A 158 -17.54 4.12 30.83
CA GLU A 158 -17.62 3.10 29.78
C GLU A 158 -17.41 3.75 28.39
N PRO A 159 -16.45 3.28 27.57
CA PRO A 159 -16.28 3.78 26.20
C PRO A 159 -17.48 3.41 25.33
N THR A 160 -17.96 4.34 24.51
CA THR A 160 -19.04 4.07 23.55
C THR A 160 -18.54 3.17 22.41
N ALA A 161 -19.45 2.42 21.76
CA ALA A 161 -19.08 1.52 20.65
C ALA A 161 -18.48 2.25 19.44
N ASP A 162 -18.72 3.56 19.30
CA ASP A 162 -18.17 4.44 18.27
C ASP A 162 -16.91 5.21 18.70
N SER A 163 -16.48 5.08 19.96
CA SER A 163 -15.24 5.68 20.46
C SER A 163 -13.99 5.06 19.82
N VAL A 164 -14.07 3.83 19.32
CA VAL A 164 -12.96 3.13 18.63
C VAL A 164 -13.09 3.32 17.12
N ARG A 165 -12.03 3.77 16.46
CA ARG A 165 -11.95 3.89 15.00
C ARG A 165 -10.69 3.22 14.47
N VAL A 166 -10.80 2.44 13.41
CA VAL A 166 -9.67 1.84 12.70
C VAL A 166 -9.03 2.90 11.81
N SER A 167 -7.80 3.29 12.14
CA SER A 167 -6.99 4.17 11.29
C SER A 167 -6.53 3.42 10.03
N TYR A 168 -6.03 2.20 10.21
CA TYR A 168 -5.77 1.23 9.14
C TYR A 168 -5.53 -0.17 9.73
N CYS A 169 -5.72 -1.20 8.92
CA CYS A 169 -5.23 -2.55 9.17
C CYS A 169 -4.25 -2.97 8.08
N GLN A 170 -3.20 -3.71 8.42
CA GLN A 170 -2.14 -4.14 7.52
C GLN A 170 -1.75 -5.59 7.76
N ARG A 171 -1.56 -6.35 6.68
CA ARG A 171 -0.84 -7.63 6.65
C ARG A 171 0.40 -7.47 5.77
N THR A 172 1.52 -8.05 6.18
CA THR A 172 2.79 -8.05 5.42
C THR A 172 3.51 -9.37 5.62
N GLY A 173 4.16 -9.87 4.58
CA GLY A 173 4.73 -11.23 4.52
C GLY A 173 5.11 -11.56 3.08
N ASP A 174 5.92 -12.60 2.83
CA ASP A 174 6.09 -13.24 1.50
C ASP A 174 6.32 -12.33 0.27
N GLY A 175 6.81 -11.09 0.46
CA GLY A 175 7.01 -10.13 -0.62
C GLY A 175 5.74 -9.36 -1.03
N LEU A 176 4.71 -9.34 -0.19
CA LEU A 176 3.47 -8.58 -0.36
C LEU A 176 3.17 -7.79 0.93
N THR A 177 2.60 -6.60 0.76
CA THR A 177 1.90 -5.87 1.82
C THR A 177 0.53 -5.47 1.32
N VAL A 178 -0.48 -5.70 2.15
CA VAL A 178 -1.88 -5.26 1.93
C VAL A 178 -2.31 -4.44 3.13
N GLN A 179 -2.82 -3.24 2.88
CA GLN A 179 -3.33 -2.32 3.88
C GLN A 179 -4.72 -1.82 3.47
N ILE A 180 -5.68 -1.90 4.39
CA ILE A 180 -7.01 -1.30 4.23
C ILE A 180 -7.12 -0.09 5.17
N ARG A 181 -7.54 1.05 4.61
CA ARG A 181 -7.93 2.25 5.37
C ARG A 181 -9.43 2.47 5.22
N THR A 182 -10.17 2.53 6.32
CA THR A 182 -11.60 2.86 6.30
C THR A 182 -11.84 4.33 6.64
N VAL A 183 -12.73 5.00 5.91
CA VAL A 183 -13.20 6.35 6.27
C VAL A 183 -14.73 6.41 6.23
N GLY A 184 -15.30 7.29 7.07
CA GLY A 184 -16.75 7.39 7.28
C GLY A 184 -17.23 6.63 8.52
N GLY A 185 -18.46 6.13 8.45
CA GLY A 185 -19.09 5.33 9.50
C GLY A 185 -19.03 3.82 9.21
N GLY A 186 -19.97 3.07 9.78
CA GLY A 186 -20.14 1.65 9.50
C GLY A 186 -19.00 0.78 10.06
N GLU A 187 -18.23 0.17 9.16
CA GLU A 187 -17.17 -0.79 9.51
C GLU A 187 -15.90 -0.14 10.05
N ALA A 188 -15.76 1.18 9.93
CA ALA A 188 -14.62 1.93 10.46
C ALA A 188 -14.43 1.77 11.99
N ASN A 189 -15.47 1.35 12.72
CA ASN A 189 -15.40 1.15 14.18
C ASN A 189 -15.34 -0.36 14.56
N GLN A 190 -15.09 -1.25 13.58
CA GLN A 190 -15.16 -2.70 13.73
C GLN A 190 -13.84 -3.35 13.27
N PRO A 191 -12.78 -3.35 14.12
CA PRO A 191 -11.43 -3.84 13.75
C PRO A 191 -11.43 -5.23 13.11
N ASP A 192 -12.24 -6.15 13.62
CA ASP A 192 -12.27 -7.53 13.16
C ASP A 192 -12.88 -7.67 11.75
N LYS A 193 -13.75 -6.74 11.33
CA LYS A 193 -14.24 -6.65 9.94
C LYS A 193 -13.21 -6.03 9.00
N VAL A 194 -12.49 -5.01 9.46
CA VAL A 194 -11.44 -4.39 8.63
C VAL A 194 -10.24 -5.34 8.46
N ALA A 195 -9.92 -6.14 9.48
CA ALA A 195 -8.97 -7.24 9.36
C ALA A 195 -9.46 -8.31 8.36
N ALA A 196 -10.74 -8.71 8.40
CA ALA A 196 -11.29 -9.63 7.40
C ALA A 196 -11.23 -9.07 5.96
N MET A 197 -11.38 -7.76 5.75
CA MET A 197 -11.15 -7.13 4.44
C MET A 197 -9.68 -7.18 4.01
N VAL A 198 -8.72 -6.99 4.93
CA VAL A 198 -7.29 -7.18 4.63
C VAL A 198 -7.02 -8.62 4.22
N GLU A 199 -7.57 -9.60 4.95
CA GLU A 199 -7.40 -11.03 4.65
C GLU A 199 -8.01 -11.45 3.31
N ALA A 200 -9.22 -10.95 2.99
CA ALA A 200 -9.85 -11.21 1.69
C ALA A 200 -9.01 -10.63 0.53
N ALA A 201 -8.52 -9.40 0.67
CA ALA A 201 -7.64 -8.79 -0.32
C ALA A 201 -6.27 -9.49 -0.39
N TRP A 202 -5.72 -9.94 0.75
CA TRP A 202 -4.49 -10.72 0.79
C TRP A 202 -4.62 -12.02 -0.01
N SER A 203 -5.67 -12.81 0.23
CA SER A 203 -5.89 -14.10 -0.44
C SER A 203 -6.16 -14.01 -1.94
N GLU A 204 -6.59 -12.86 -2.47
CA GLU A 204 -6.72 -12.62 -3.91
C GLU A 204 -5.43 -12.06 -4.55
N LEU A 205 -4.56 -11.44 -3.75
CA LEU A 205 -3.34 -10.77 -4.22
C LEU A 205 -2.04 -11.55 -3.97
N SER A 206 -2.04 -12.58 -3.13
CA SER A 206 -0.87 -13.41 -2.80
C SER A 206 -0.40 -14.21 -4.00
#